data_AF-A0A7C5TRU0-F1
#
_entry.id   AF-A0A7C5TRU0-F1
#
_cell.length_a   1.000
_cell.length_b   1.000
_cell.length_c   1.000
_cell.angle_alpha   90.00
_cell.angle_beta   90.00
_cell.angle_gamma   90.00
#
_symmetry.space_group_name_H-M   'P 1'
#
loop_
_entity.id
_entity.type
_entity.pdbx_description
1 polymer ?
#
loop_
_entity_poly.entity_id
_entity_poly.type
_entity_poly.pdbx_seq_one_letter_code
_entity_poly.pdbx_strand_id
1 'polypeptide(L)' 'HRNLLAAVVFAGVVSLGVSYLFLRLSAPDVAMTEAAIGAGLSTVIFLIAVRKTEEREEEDR' A
#
# COMPACT_ATOMS: atom_id res chain seq x y z
N HIS A 1 -18.55 3.21 -7.71
CA HIS A 1 -17.56 3.03 -6.64
C HIS A 1 -16.19 3.41 -7.18
N ARG A 2 -15.57 4.43 -6.60
CA ARG A 2 -14.45 5.17 -7.15
C ARG A 2 -13.16 4.33 -7.02
N ASN A 3 -12.72 3.73 -8.13
CA ASN A 3 -11.47 2.97 -8.36
C ASN A 3 -10.63 2.70 -7.09
N LEU A 4 -11.01 1.68 -6.32
CA LEU A 4 -10.27 1.27 -5.12
C LEU A 4 -8.82 0.90 -5.47
N LEU A 5 -8.59 0.28 -6.62
CA LEU A 5 -7.25 -0.01 -7.15
C LEU A 5 -6.38 1.25 -7.28
N ALA A 6 -6.94 2.37 -7.74
CA ALA A 6 -6.19 3.62 -7.83
C ALA A 6 -5.78 4.10 -6.43
N ALA A 7 -6.66 3.98 -5.43
CA ALA A 7 -6.34 4.35 -4.05
C ALA A 7 -5.21 3.47 -3.47
N VAL A 8 -5.20 2.17 -3.77
CA VAL A 8 -4.13 1.25 -3.36
C VAL A 8 -2.79 1.62 -4.00
N VAL A 9 -2.78 1.96 -5.29
CA VAL A 9 -1.57 2.40 -5.99
C VAL A 9 -1.04 3.71 -5.40
N PHE A 10 -1.92 4.68 -5.14
CA PHE A 10 -1.53 5.94 -4.50
C PHE A 10 -0.98 5.73 -3.08
N ALA A 11 -1.57 4.82 -2.30
CA ALA A 11 -1.06 4.46 -0.98
C ALA A 11 0.38 3.90 -1.05
N GLY A 12 0.66 3.02 -2.01
CA GLY A 12 2.01 2.50 -2.25
C GLY A 12 3.02 3.58 -2.64
N VAL A 13 2.62 4.53 -3.52
CA VAL A 13 3.48 5.66 -3.92
C VAL A 13 3.81 6.58 -2.73
N VAL A 14 2.83 6.86 -1.87
CA VAL A 14 3.05 7.64 -0.64
C VAL A 14 4.06 6.94 0.26
N SER A 15 3.94 5.62 0.42
CA SER A 15 4.85 4.84 1.24
C SER A 15 6.29 4.79 0.71
N LEU A 16 6.45 4.69 -0.62
CA LEU A 16 7.76 4.84 -1.26
C LEU A 16 8.36 6.24 -1.05
N GLY A 17 7.53 7.29 -1.06
CA GLY A 17 7.95 8.65 -0.75
C GLY A 17 8.48 8.81 0.68
N VAL A 18 7.83 8.17 1.66
CA VAL A 18 8.28 8.14 3.06
C VAL A 18 9.61 7.40 3.20
N SER A 19 9.75 6.24 2.56
CA SER A 19 11.01 5.48 2.55
C SER A 19 12.18 6.30 1.96
N TYR A 20 11.94 7.05 0.89
CA TYR A 20 12.93 8.00 0.33
C TYR A 20 13.30 9.12 1.30
N LEU A 21 12.34 9.62 2.09
CA LEU A 21 12.61 10.61 3.14
C LEU A 21 13.54 10.05 4.22
N PHE A 22 13.36 8.80 4.63
CA PHE A 22 14.24 8.13 5.59
C PHE A 22 15.67 7.94 5.06
N LEU A 23 15.82 7.64 3.76
CA LEU A 23 17.15 7.64 3.13
C LEU A 23 17.84 9.00 3.26
N ARG A 24 17.08 10.09 3.09
CA ARG A 24 17.63 11.45 3.20
C ARG A 24 17.98 11.86 4.64
N LEU A 25 17.31 11.27 5.63
CA LEU A 25 17.59 11.47 7.05
C LEU A 25 18.80 10.66 7.57
N SER A 26 19.57 10.00 6.69
CA SER A 26 20.69 9.13 7.07
C SER A 26 20.27 7.92 7.93
N ALA A 27 19.03 7.45 7.78
CA ALA A 27 18.50 6.25 8.44
C ALA A 27 18.25 5.14 7.40
N PRO A 28 19.30 4.51 6.84
CA PRO A 28 19.18 3.51 5.78
C PRO A 28 18.46 2.24 6.24
N ASP A 29 18.63 1.84 7.50
CA ASP A 29 17.99 0.64 8.05
C ASP A 29 16.45 0.79 8.11
N VAL A 30 15.98 1.94 8.59
CA VAL A 30 14.54 2.26 8.68
C VAL A 30 13.94 2.42 7.27
N ALA A 31 14.69 3.01 6.34
CA ALA A 31 14.24 3.14 4.95
C ALA A 31 14.00 1.78 4.29
N MET A 32 14.91 0.80 4.49
CA MET A 32 14.74 -0.55 3.95
C MET A 32 13.53 -1.26 4.54
N THR A 33 13.31 -1.15 5.86
CA THR A 33 12.13 -1.76 6.50
C THR A 33 10.83 -1.11 6.03
N GLU A 34 10.82 0.22 5.87
CA GLU A 34 9.65 0.95 5.44
C GLU A 34 9.32 0.70 3.96
N ALA A 35 10.33 0.51 3.10
CA ALA A 35 10.10 0.08 1.73
C ALA A 35 9.44 -1.32 1.67
N ALA A 36 9.93 -2.26 2.48
CA ALA A 36 9.37 -3.62 2.52
C ALA A 36 7.94 -3.66 3.06
N ILE A 37 7.66 -2.96 4.15
CA ILE A 37 6.34 -2.92 4.79
C ILE A 37 5.37 -2.02 4.00
N GLY A 38 5.86 -0.87 3.58
CA GLY A 38 5.09 0.20 2.95
C GLY A 38 4.78 0.00 1.47
N ALA A 39 5.69 -0.60 0.70
CA ALA A 39 5.44 -0.94 -0.70
C ALA A 39 5.02 -2.40 -0.88
N GLY A 40 5.55 -3.32 -0.06
CA GLY A 40 5.26 -4.75 -0.15
C GLY A 40 4.03 -5.16 0.65
N LEU A 41 4.14 -5.18 1.97
CA LEU A 41 3.13 -5.77 2.85
C LEU A 41 1.78 -5.05 2.78
N SER A 42 1.78 -3.73 2.86
CA SER A 42 0.55 -2.93 2.86
C SER A 42 -0.17 -2.96 1.52
N THR A 43 0.56 -2.98 0.38
CA THR A 43 -0.05 -3.20 -0.94
C THR A 43 -0.73 -4.56 -1.03
N VAL A 44 -0.09 -5.63 -0.54
CA VAL A 44 -0.67 -6.98 -0.53
C VAL A 44 -1.93 -7.03 0.34
N ILE A 45 -1.90 -6.46 1.54
CA ILE A 45 -3.06 -6.40 2.44
C ILE A 45 -4.22 -5.64 1.77
N PHE A 46 -3.93 -4.49 1.16
CA PHE A 46 -4.95 -3.71 0.46
C PHE A 46 -5.52 -4.43 -0.75
N LEU A 47 -4.71 -5.16 -1.52
CA LEU A 47 -5.22 -5.98 -2.63
C LEU A 47 -6.16 -7.09 -2.12
N ILE A 48 -5.82 -7.76 -1.03
CA ILE A 48 -6.68 -8.77 -0.40
C ILE A 48 -7.98 -8.12 0.09
N ALA A 49 -7.89 -6.95 0.74
CA ALA A 49 -9.04 -6.23 1.24
C ALA A 49 -9.98 -5.80 0.10
N VAL A 50 -9.45 -5.23 -0.99
CA VAL A 50 -10.22 -4.84 -2.17
C VAL A 50 -10.93 -6.05 -2.78
N ARG A 51 -10.19 -7.15 -2.98
CA ARG A 51 -10.77 -8.39 -3.53
C ARG A 51 -11.91 -8.92 -2.66
N LYS A 52 -11.75 -8.89 -1.34
CA LYS A 52 -12.77 -9.34 -0.39
C LYS A 52 -13.98 -8.40 -0.31
N THR A 53 -13.78 -7.10 -0.56
CA THR A 53 -14.88 -6.14 -0.70
C THR A 53 -15.65 -6.37 -2.00
N GLU A 54 -14.96 -6.63 -3.12
CA GLU A 54 -15.60 -6.96 -4.41
C GLU A 54 -16.41 -8.27 -4.32
N GLU A 55 -15.86 -9.33 -3.71
CA GLU A 55 -16.58 -10.60 -3.48
C GLU A 55 -17.86 -10.41 -2.66
N ARG A 56 -17.82 -9.51 -1.66
CA ARG A 56 -18.99 -9.22 -0.81
C ARG A 56 -20.05 -8.37 -1.53
N GLU A 57 -19.63 -7.43 -2.37
CA GLU A 57 -20.55 -6.67 -3.24
C GLU A 57 -21.24 -7.55 -4.28
N GLU A 58 -20.59 -8.64 -4.76
CA GLU A 58 -21.20 -9.63 -5.65
C GLU A 58 -22.19 -10.56 -4.91
N GLU A 59 -21.92 -10.96 -3.67
CA GLU A 59 -22.81 -11.83 -2.88
C GLU A 59 -24.09 -11.11 -2.43
N ASP A 60 -24.04 -9.79 -2.23
CA ASP A 60 -25.19 -8.95 -1.87
C ASP A 60 -26.08 -8.56 -3.09
N ARG A 61 -25.71 -8.92 -4.33
CA ARG A 61 -26.45 -8.58 -5.57
C ARG A 61 -27.31 -9.74 -6.09
#